data_AF-A0A5B2TWA7-F1
#
_entry.id   AF-A0A5B2TWA7-F1
#
_cell.length_a   1.000
_cell.length_b   1.000
_cell.length_c   1.000
_cell.angle_alpha   90.00
_cell.angle_beta   90.00
_cell.angle_gamma   90.00
#
_symmetry.space_group_name_H-M   'P 1'
#
loop_
_entity.id
_entity.type
_entity.pdbx_description
1 polymer ?
#
loop_
_entity_poly.entity_id
_entity_poly.type
_entity_poly.pdbx_seq_one_letter_code
_entity_poly.pdbx_strand_id
1 'polypeptide(L)'
;MRIVKHLLTYLLWTMLSLLMGIVYMRLLLGDIAEDESIGGFGYLLKVFYLHGLFFIGLPFGAIIALLFIATDWFFLSKKRKPKTNRTLMRIALLLVITVIVAIVHYVLEVVIDVI
;
A
#
# COMPACT_ATOMS: atom_id res chain seq x y z
N MET A 1 -9.44 -25.64 -11.60
CA MET A 1 -10.15 -24.47 -11.03
C MET A 1 -9.72 -24.02 -9.62
N ARG A 2 -9.30 -24.91 -8.70
CA ARG A 2 -8.93 -24.50 -7.32
C ARG A 2 -7.68 -23.60 -7.26
N ILE A 3 -6.68 -23.88 -8.10
CA ILE A 3 -5.44 -23.07 -8.23
C ILE A 3 -5.76 -21.67 -8.78
N VAL A 4 -6.56 -21.59 -9.85
CA VAL A 4 -7.01 -20.32 -10.45
C VAL A 4 -7.74 -19.43 -9.43
N LYS A 5 -8.63 -20.01 -8.62
CA LYS A 5 -9.32 -19.28 -7.55
C LYS A 5 -8.34 -18.72 -6.50
N HIS A 6 -7.30 -19.48 -6.17
CA HIS A 6 -6.26 -19.03 -5.25
C HIS A 6 -5.43 -17.88 -5.84
N LEU A 7 -4.99 -18.01 -7.10
CA LEU A 7 -4.28 -16.97 -7.83
C LEU A 7 -5.08 -15.68 -7.90
N LEU A 8 -6.36 -15.75 -8.28
CA LEU A 8 -7.24 -14.59 -8.34
C LEU A 8 -7.41 -13.92 -6.96
N THR A 9 -7.48 -14.72 -5.90
CA THR A 9 -7.58 -14.19 -4.54
C THR A 9 -6.32 -13.41 -4.17
N TYR A 10 -5.13 -13.97 -4.40
CA TYR A 10 -3.89 -13.25 -4.11
C TYR A 10 -3.70 -12.03 -5.01
N LEU A 11 -4.11 -12.10 -6.28
CA LEU A 11 -4.12 -10.94 -7.17
C LEU A 11 -4.93 -9.78 -6.59
N LEU A 12 -6.13 -10.05 -6.08
CA LEU A 12 -6.96 -9.04 -5.41
C LEU A 12 -6.29 -8.46 -4.16
N TRP A 13 -5.63 -9.30 -3.35
CA TRP A 13 -4.87 -8.82 -2.18
C TRP A 13 -3.66 -7.97 -2.58
N THR A 14 -2.98 -8.33 -3.66
CA THR A 14 -1.87 -7.53 -4.22
C THR A 14 -2.38 -6.18 -4.71
N MET A 15 -3.49 -6.14 -5.47
CA MET A 15 -4.12 -4.88 -5.89
C MET A 15 -4.50 -4.01 -4.68
N LEU A 16 -5.08 -4.60 -3.65
CA LEU A 16 -5.42 -3.89 -2.42
C LEU A 16 -4.18 -3.34 -1.70
N SER A 17 -3.09 -4.10 -1.68
CA SER A 17 -1.82 -3.67 -1.08
C SER A 17 -1.17 -2.53 -1.87
N LEU A 18 -1.24 -2.55 -3.20
CA LEU A 18 -0.80 -1.46 -4.06
C LEU A 18 -1.60 -0.18 -3.80
N LEU A 19 -2.93 -0.30 -3.69
CA LEU A 19 -3.79 0.81 -3.32
C LEU A 19 -3.43 1.36 -1.94
N MET A 20 -3.13 0.51 -0.96
CA MET A 20 -2.69 0.94 0.37
C MET A 20 -1.39 1.76 0.31
N GLY A 21 -0.41 1.36 -0.52
CA GLY A 21 0.83 2.12 -0.70
C GLY A 21 0.59 3.50 -1.31
N ILE A 22 -0.28 3.60 -2.31
CA ILE A 22 -0.65 4.87 -2.94
C ILE A 22 -1.40 5.76 -1.96
N VAL A 23 -2.37 5.21 -1.20
CA VAL A 23 -3.12 5.94 -0.18
C VAL A 23 -2.18 6.47 0.90
N TYR A 24 -1.25 5.64 1.37
CA TYR A 24 -0.23 6.06 2.32
C TYR A 24 0.57 7.27 1.80
N MET A 25 1.11 7.19 0.58
CA MET A 25 1.85 8.31 -0.01
C MET A 25 0.98 9.55 -0.19
N ARG A 26 -0.31 9.39 -0.52
CA ARG A 26 -1.23 10.53 -0.61
C ARG A 26 -1.40 11.22 0.74
N LEU A 27 -1.56 10.44 1.81
CA LEU A 27 -1.68 10.99 3.17
C LEU A 27 -0.40 11.70 3.62
N LEU A 28 0.77 11.18 3.21
CA LEU A 28 2.07 11.78 3.52
C LEU A 28 2.31 13.09 2.75
N LEU A 29 2.05 13.09 1.44
CA LEU A 29 2.30 14.23 0.56
C LEU A 29 1.26 15.35 0.71
N GLY A 30 0.08 15.07 1.29
CA GLY A 30 -1.01 16.03 1.42
C GLY A 30 -1.67 16.39 0.08
N ASP A 31 -2.74 17.19 0.10
CA ASP A 31 -3.34 17.68 -1.14
C ASP A 31 -2.52 18.84 -1.73
N ILE A 32 -2.44 18.87 -3.07
CA ILE A 32 -1.94 20.05 -3.78
C ILE A 32 -2.99 21.14 -3.63
N ALA A 33 -2.57 22.34 -3.23
CA ALA A 33 -3.45 23.51 -3.23
C ALA A 33 -4.12 23.66 -4.61
N GLU A 34 -5.46 23.67 -4.61
CA GLU A 34 -6.29 23.90 -5.80
C GLU A 34 -6.22 25.39 -6.20
N ASP A 35 -5.02 25.93 -6.40
CA ASP A 35 -4.89 27.26 -6.95
C ASP A 35 -5.10 27.19 -8.46
N GLU A 36 -6.37 27.30 -8.87
CA GLU A 36 -6.80 27.48 -10.26
C GLU A 36 -6.16 28.71 -10.93
N SER A 37 -5.46 29.55 -10.17
CA SER A 37 -4.78 30.78 -10.61
C SER A 37 -3.39 30.55 -11.24
N ILE A 38 -2.78 29.37 -11.06
CA ILE A 38 -1.42 29.09 -11.52
C ILE A 38 -1.50 28.40 -12.89
N GLY A 39 -1.59 29.14 -14.01
CA GLY A 39 -1.80 28.64 -15.39
C GLY A 39 -1.00 27.39 -15.86
N GLY A 40 -0.22 27.48 -16.94
CA GLY A 40 0.48 26.30 -17.50
C GLY A 40 1.42 25.58 -16.52
N PHE A 41 1.95 26.32 -15.52
CA PHE A 41 2.89 25.80 -14.52
C PHE A 41 2.20 24.98 -13.41
N GLY A 42 0.98 25.35 -12.98
CA GLY A 42 0.21 24.59 -12.00
C GLY A 42 -0.22 23.23 -12.55
N TYR A 43 -0.52 23.16 -13.86
CA TYR A 43 -0.77 21.90 -14.54
C TYR A 43 0.45 20.96 -14.50
N LEU A 44 1.66 21.48 -14.77
CA LEU A 44 2.89 20.67 -14.72
C LEU A 44 3.19 20.16 -13.31
N LEU A 45 3.00 20.98 -12.27
CA LEU A 45 3.15 20.56 -10.87
C LEU A 45 2.15 19.45 -10.50
N LYS A 46 0.90 19.55 -10.95
CA LYS A 46 -0.10 18.50 -10.74
C LYS A 46 0.29 17.18 -11.40
N VAL A 47 0.79 17.23 -12.63
CA VAL A 47 1.30 16.03 -13.34
C VAL A 47 2.50 15.44 -12.61
N PHE A 48 3.44 16.27 -12.17
CA PHE A 48 4.62 15.83 -11.43
C PHE A 48 4.25 15.19 -10.09
N TYR A 49 3.34 15.79 -9.33
CA TYR A 49 2.83 15.22 -8.08
C TYR A 49 2.13 13.88 -8.31
N LEU A 50 1.22 13.79 -9.29
CA LEU A 50 0.55 12.53 -9.59
C LEU A 50 1.56 11.46 -10.00
N HIS A 51 2.54 11.83 -10.83
CA HIS A 51 3.60 10.92 -11.24
C HIS A 51 4.45 10.46 -10.04
N GLY A 52 4.87 11.38 -9.17
CA GLY A 52 5.61 11.08 -7.94
C GLY A 52 4.83 10.18 -6.99
N LEU A 53 3.52 10.44 -6.82
CA LEU A 53 2.62 9.63 -6.01
C LEU A 53 2.58 8.17 -6.49
N PHE A 54 2.45 7.93 -7.79
CA PHE A 54 2.48 6.57 -8.34
C PHE A 54 3.90 5.97 -8.31
N PHE A 55 4.92 6.76 -8.65
CA PHE A 55 6.30 6.31 -8.73
C PHE A 55 6.84 5.86 -7.38
N ILE A 56 6.46 6.54 -6.29
CA ILE A 56 6.88 6.19 -4.93
C ILE A 56 5.85 5.24 -4.29
N GLY A 57 4.55 5.48 -4.48
CA GLY A 57 3.49 4.69 -3.86
C GLY A 57 3.41 3.25 -4.34
N LEU A 58 3.74 2.97 -5.61
CA LEU A 58 3.76 1.59 -6.13
C LEU A 58 4.86 0.73 -5.49
N PRO A 59 6.13 1.16 -5.37
CA PRO A 59 7.14 0.47 -4.59
C PRO A 59 6.72 0.17 -3.15
N PHE A 60 6.17 1.14 -2.42
CA PHE A 60 5.66 0.90 -1.06
C PHE A 60 4.53 -0.13 -1.04
N GLY A 61 3.59 -0.02 -1.97
CA GLY A 61 2.52 -0.99 -2.12
C GLY A 61 3.03 -2.40 -2.44
N ALA A 62 4.10 -2.52 -3.23
CA ALA A 62 4.75 -3.78 -3.54
C ALA A 62 5.45 -4.39 -2.32
N ILE A 63 6.10 -3.57 -1.48
CA ILE A 63 6.69 -4.01 -0.20
C ILE A 63 5.59 -4.55 0.72
N ILE A 64 4.48 -3.81 0.87
CA ILE A 64 3.32 -4.25 1.65
C ILE A 64 2.77 -5.58 1.11
N ALA A 65 2.62 -5.70 -0.21
CA ALA A 65 2.13 -6.93 -0.84
C ALA A 65 3.05 -8.13 -0.56
N LEU A 66 4.37 -7.96 -0.69
CA LEU A 66 5.34 -9.01 -0.43
C LEU A 66 5.30 -9.48 1.03
N LEU A 67 5.31 -8.54 1.98
CA LEU A 67 5.20 -8.85 3.41
C LEU A 67 3.87 -9.54 3.73
N PHE A 68 2.76 -9.08 3.14
CA PHE A 68 1.45 -9.67 3.34
C PHE A 68 1.40 -11.12 2.82
N ILE A 69 1.86 -11.36 1.59
CA ILE A 69 1.86 -12.70 0.99
C ILE A 69 2.75 -13.66 1.79
N ALA A 70 3.95 -13.22 2.18
CA ALA A 70 4.84 -14.03 3.01
C ALA A 70 4.17 -14.38 4.34
N THR A 71 3.60 -13.39 5.03
CA THR A 71 2.99 -13.60 6.35
C THR A 71 1.71 -14.43 6.28
N ASP A 72 0.84 -14.23 5.28
CA ASP A 72 -0.35 -15.06 5.07
C ASP A 72 0.03 -16.52 4.78
N TRP A 73 1.07 -16.74 3.97
CA TRP A 73 1.57 -18.07 3.67
C TRP A 73 2.10 -18.79 4.92
N PHE A 74 2.84 -18.11 5.79
CA PHE A 74 3.39 -18.74 7.01
C PHE A 74 2.37 -18.89 8.15
N PHE A 75 1.57 -17.86 8.44
CA PHE A 75 0.72 -17.83 9.64
C PHE A 75 -0.71 -18.32 9.40
N LEU A 76 -1.31 -18.01 8.25
CA LEU A 76 -2.72 -18.30 7.99
C LEU A 76 -2.95 -19.65 7.31
N SER A 77 -1.95 -20.17 6.58
CA SER A 77 -2.05 -21.51 5.98
C SER A 77 -2.20 -22.62 7.03
N LYS A 78 -1.63 -22.42 8.22
CA LYS A 78 -1.55 -23.42 9.29
C LYS A 78 -2.80 -23.52 10.17
N LYS A 79 -3.68 -22.51 10.15
CA LYS A 79 -4.86 -22.42 11.03
C LYS A 79 -6.15 -22.77 10.28
N ARG A 80 -6.84 -23.84 10.70
CA ARG A 80 -8.19 -24.21 10.21
C ARG A 80 -9.26 -23.37 10.92
N LYS A 81 -9.41 -22.09 10.54
CA LYS A 81 -10.52 -21.23 10.99
C LYS A 81 -11.68 -21.23 9.97
N PRO A 82 -12.93 -20.99 10.39
CA PRO A 82 -14.05 -20.80 9.47
C PRO A 82 -13.79 -19.62 8.52
N LYS A 83 -14.37 -19.67 7.30
CA LYS A 83 -14.05 -18.76 6.19
C LYS A 83 -14.14 -17.27 6.56
N THR A 84 -15.19 -16.85 7.27
CA THR A 84 -15.39 -15.44 7.68
C THR A 84 -14.27 -14.93 8.58
N ASN A 85 -13.87 -15.73 9.58
CA ASN A 85 -12.80 -15.36 10.50
C ASN A 85 -11.44 -15.30 9.81
N ARG A 86 -11.26 -16.07 8.72
CA ARG A 86 -10.02 -16.04 7.94
C ARG A 86 -9.89 -14.75 7.14
N THR A 87 -10.97 -14.25 6.54
CA THR A 87 -10.94 -12.98 5.79
C THR A 87 -10.71 -11.79 6.71
N LEU A 88 -11.41 -11.71 7.85
CA LEU A 88 -11.19 -10.66 8.85
C LEU A 88 -9.74 -10.63 9.35
N MET A 89 -9.14 -11.80 9.59
CA MET A 89 -7.75 -11.89 10.02
C MET A 89 -6.76 -11.43 8.94
N ARG A 90 -7.09 -11.62 7.66
CA ARG A 90 -6.30 -11.08 6.53
C ARG A 90 -6.38 -9.56 6.44
N ILE A 91 -7.57 -8.98 6.63
CA ILE A 91 -7.74 -7.52 6.66
C ILE A 91 -6.93 -6.92 7.81
N ALA A 92 -7.06 -7.49 9.01
CA ALA A 92 -6.29 -7.05 10.18
C ALA A 92 -4.77 -7.17 9.93
N LEU A 93 -4.32 -8.28 9.34
CA LEU A 93 -2.92 -8.48 9.00
C LEU A 93 -2.42 -7.43 8.01
N LEU A 94 -3.17 -7.16 6.94
CA LEU A 94 -2.81 -6.15 5.95
C LEU A 94 -2.67 -4.77 6.60
N LEU A 95 -3.64 -4.37 7.43
CA LEU A 95 -3.60 -3.09 8.14
C LEU A 95 -2.38 -2.97 9.06
N VAL A 96 -2.09 -4.02 9.83
CA VAL A 96 -0.91 -4.04 10.72
C VAL A 96 0.38 -3.89 9.90
N ILE A 97 0.51 -4.59 8.78
CA ILE A 97 1.68 -4.49 7.90
C ILE A 97 1.81 -3.07 7.34
N THR A 98 0.72 -2.48 6.83
CA THR A 98 0.72 -1.12 6.31
C THR A 98 1.17 -0.12 7.38
N VAL A 99 0.68 -0.23 8.61
CA VAL A 99 1.08 0.63 9.73
C VAL A 99 2.56 0.47 10.06
N ILE A 100 3.06 -0.77 10.10
CA ILE A 100 4.50 -1.03 10.36
C ILE A 100 5.36 -0.40 9.26
N VAL A 101 5.01 -0.59 7.99
CA VAL A 101 5.75 -0.01 6.86
C VAL A 101 5.72 1.52 6.93
N ALA A 102 4.57 2.13 7.24
CA ALA A 102 4.44 3.58 7.40
C ALA A 102 5.31 4.13 8.53
N ILE A 103 5.36 3.44 9.68
CA ILE A 103 6.22 3.84 10.82
C ILE A 103 7.70 3.72 10.42
N VAL A 104 8.10 2.61 9.81
CA VAL A 104 9.50 2.41 9.37
C VAL A 104 9.90 3.49 8.37
N HIS A 105 9.04 3.81 7.40
CA HIS A 105 9.29 4.88 6.45
C HIS A 105 9.45 6.24 7.15
N TYR A 106 8.51 6.61 8.03
CA TYR A 106 8.57 7.86 8.77
C TYR A 106 9.85 7.98 9.62
N VAL A 107 10.28 6.90 10.27
CA VAL A 107 11.53 6.90 11.06
C VAL A 107 12.75 7.07 10.15
N LEU A 108 12.79 6.37 9.01
CA LEU A 108 13.90 6.49 8.06
C LEU A 108 14.04 7.89 7.48
N GLU A 109 12.91 8.54 7.19
CA GLU A 109 12.84 9.91 6.68
C GLU A 109 13.18 10.93 7.77
N VAL A 110 12.47 10.92 8.90
CA VAL A 110 12.55 12.01 9.90
C VAL A 110 13.69 11.84 10.90
N VAL A 111 14.02 10.61 11.31
CA VAL A 111 15.00 10.37 12.38
C VAL A 111 16.40 10.15 11.82
N ILE A 112 16.50 9.43 10.71
CA ILE A 112 17.78 8.97 10.16
C ILE A 112 18.20 9.83 8.96
N ASP A 113 17.27 10.57 8.32
CA ASP A 113 17.55 11.47 7.18
C ASP A 113 18.27 10.74 6.02
N VAL A 114 17.82 9.53 5.71
CA VAL A 114 18.42 8.66 4.68
C VAL A 114 17.66 8.75 3.34
N ILE A 115 16.42 9.21 3.36
CA ILE A 115 15.49 9.23 2.22
C ILE A 115 14.92 10.64 2.09
#